data_AF-A0A7S1C193-F1
#
_entry.id   AF-A0A7S1C193-F1
#
_cell.length_a   1.000
_cell.length_b   1.000
_cell.length_c   1.000
_cell.angle_alpha   90.00
_cell.angle_beta   90.00
_cell.angle_gamma   90.00
#
_symmetry.space_group_name_H-M   'P 1'
#
loop_
_entity.id
_entity.type
_entity.pdbx_description
1 polymer ?
#
loop_
_entity_poly.entity_id
_entity_poly.type
_entity_poly.pdbx_seq_one_letter_code
_entity_poly.pdbx_strand_id
1 'polypeptide(L)'
;TRRSPKGKTARPGAGGGAGGSVSADARSKDRHRKFLAKRAEEQEAARLALKEKIVARKRAKDLEFETMYRNLVDGHELTNRVTAMLDMFEAQDKARAEERFNDWEAEVFMPIAKGISKKLTAKSHSEIVKERNADYEKFLAQTNNTAGLFLDIVHTEDYDPFEGARRVVKVKTDPRKDPIKRVITKTEDEKCMIDPSVRKSLAAMRGGRETLDVKMWHTGKIESTPHGHFAAMMQDPTPAEVEKAAKMTASRIPLDHYNIARGAEALLSEYPAGKRTVGQIRERIIADGGKPPPATARSTHAPPPGPES
;
A
#
# COMPACT_ATOMS: atom_id res chain seq x y z
N THR A 1 -27.64 -62.72 -7.06
CA THR A 1 -28.98 -62.85 -6.44
C THR A 1 -30.08 -62.58 -7.45
N ARG A 2 -30.64 -63.61 -8.11
CA ARG A 2 -32.07 -63.69 -8.47
C ARG A 2 -32.39 -65.06 -9.07
N ARG A 3 -33.44 -65.66 -8.52
CA ARG A 3 -34.02 -66.98 -8.81
C ARG A 3 -35.04 -66.90 -9.96
N SER A 4 -35.09 -67.96 -10.77
CA SER A 4 -36.28 -68.68 -11.31
C SER A 4 -37.26 -67.95 -12.28
N PRO A 5 -37.97 -68.65 -13.20
CA PRO A 5 -38.68 -69.92 -12.96
C PRO A 5 -38.51 -71.07 -13.96
N LYS A 6 -38.82 -72.26 -13.41
CA LYS A 6 -39.03 -73.53 -14.10
C LYS A 6 -40.32 -73.46 -14.94
N GLY A 7 -40.21 -73.78 -16.23
CA GLY A 7 -41.35 -74.10 -17.10
C GLY A 7 -41.36 -75.58 -17.45
N LYS A 8 -42.37 -76.31 -16.96
CA LYS A 8 -42.78 -77.64 -17.44
C LYS A 8 -43.69 -77.44 -18.65
N THR A 9 -43.45 -78.11 -19.78
CA THR A 9 -44.52 -78.48 -20.73
C THR A 9 -44.09 -79.66 -21.63
N ALA A 10 -44.95 -80.68 -21.61
CA ALA A 10 -45.32 -81.59 -22.70
C ALA A 10 -44.25 -82.42 -23.44
N ARG A 11 -44.27 -83.73 -23.13
CA ARG A 11 -43.98 -84.84 -24.06
C ARG A 11 -44.94 -84.77 -25.27
N PRO A 12 -44.47 -84.85 -26.53
CA PRO A 12 -45.30 -85.29 -27.63
C PRO A 12 -45.03 -86.78 -27.94
N GLY A 13 -46.10 -87.41 -28.43
CA GLY A 13 -46.24 -88.85 -28.62
C GLY A 13 -45.27 -89.46 -29.62
N ALA A 14 -45.03 -90.74 -29.40
CA ALA A 14 -44.50 -91.67 -30.38
C ALA A 14 -45.45 -91.70 -31.59
N GLY A 15 -44.96 -91.22 -32.73
CA GLY A 15 -45.55 -91.41 -34.04
C GLY A 15 -44.52 -92.11 -34.92
N GLY A 16 -44.74 -93.41 -35.15
CA GLY A 16 -44.02 -94.18 -36.14
C GLY A 16 -44.36 -93.66 -37.53
N GLY A 17 -43.33 -93.32 -38.30
CA GLY A 17 -43.42 -92.95 -39.71
C GLY A 17 -42.19 -93.49 -40.42
N ALA A 18 -42.40 -94.52 -41.22
CA ALA A 18 -41.42 -95.11 -42.11
C ALA A 18 -40.91 -94.08 -43.13
N GLY A 19 -39.59 -94.03 -43.35
CA GLY A 19 -39.00 -93.25 -44.44
C GLY A 19 -37.52 -92.94 -44.26
N GLY A 20 -36.65 -93.66 -44.97
CA GLY A 20 -35.31 -93.22 -45.34
C GLY A 20 -34.18 -93.51 -44.33
N SER A 21 -33.55 -94.68 -44.46
CA SER A 21 -32.27 -95.01 -43.83
C SER A 21 -31.12 -94.21 -44.45
N VAL A 22 -30.93 -92.98 -44.00
CA VAL A 22 -29.65 -92.27 -44.18
C VAL A 22 -28.74 -92.66 -43.01
N SER A 23 -27.56 -93.22 -43.32
CA SER A 23 -26.63 -93.84 -42.35
C SER A 23 -26.31 -92.94 -41.14
N ALA A 24 -26.10 -93.52 -39.96
CA ALA A 24 -25.75 -92.80 -38.74
C ALA A 24 -24.50 -91.91 -38.91
N ASP A 25 -23.55 -92.35 -39.76
CA ASP A 25 -22.36 -91.58 -40.16
C ASP A 25 -22.69 -90.30 -40.92
N ALA A 26 -23.71 -90.31 -41.79
CA ALA A 26 -24.12 -89.11 -42.51
C ALA A 26 -24.72 -88.06 -41.56
N ARG A 27 -25.45 -88.48 -40.53
CA ARG A 27 -25.99 -87.58 -39.49
C ARG A 27 -24.89 -87.03 -38.58
N SER A 28 -23.87 -87.84 -38.26
CA SER A 28 -22.69 -87.42 -37.50
C SER A 28 -21.87 -86.37 -38.27
N LYS A 29 -21.61 -86.63 -39.56
CA LYS A 29 -20.90 -85.70 -40.46
C LYS A 29 -21.65 -84.37 -40.64
N ASP A 30 -22.98 -84.41 -40.80
CA ASP A 30 -23.78 -83.18 -40.92
C ASP A 30 -23.81 -82.36 -39.61
N ARG A 31 -23.87 -83.01 -38.45
CA ARG A 31 -23.74 -82.34 -37.14
C ARG A 31 -22.36 -81.71 -36.95
N HIS A 32 -21.30 -82.42 -37.33
CA HIS A 32 -19.94 -81.91 -37.26
C HIS A 32 -19.74 -80.70 -38.19
N ARG A 33 -20.26 -80.76 -39.42
CA ARG A 33 -20.26 -79.64 -40.37
C ARG A 33 -20.99 -78.41 -39.81
N LYS A 34 -22.19 -78.61 -39.23
CA LYS A 34 -22.96 -77.53 -38.59
C LYS A 34 -22.23 -76.94 -37.39
N PHE A 35 -21.56 -77.76 -36.58
CA PHE A 35 -20.77 -77.30 -35.45
C PHE A 35 -19.55 -76.47 -35.89
N LEU A 36 -18.83 -76.90 -36.92
CA LEU A 36 -17.72 -76.14 -37.49
C LEU A 36 -18.18 -74.82 -38.13
N ALA A 37 -19.29 -74.84 -38.87
CA ALA A 37 -19.88 -73.63 -39.44
C ALA A 37 -20.29 -72.63 -38.36
N LYS A 38 -20.96 -73.09 -37.30
CA LYS A 38 -21.34 -72.26 -36.14
C LYS A 38 -20.12 -71.69 -35.42
N ARG A 39 -19.05 -72.49 -35.25
CA ARG A 39 -17.80 -72.02 -34.65
C ARG A 39 -17.08 -70.99 -35.52
N ALA A 40 -17.14 -71.13 -36.84
CA ALA A 40 -16.57 -70.15 -37.77
C ALA A 40 -17.36 -68.82 -37.75
N GLU A 41 -18.69 -68.90 -37.69
CA GLU A 41 -19.57 -67.73 -37.53
C GLU A 41 -19.33 -67.01 -36.19
N GLU A 42 -19.20 -67.76 -35.10
CA GLU A 42 -18.85 -67.22 -33.78
C GLU A 42 -17.46 -66.57 -33.77
N GLN A 43 -16.48 -67.14 -34.50
CA GLN A 43 -15.13 -66.57 -34.63
C GLN A 43 -15.13 -65.27 -35.45
N GLU A 44 -15.87 -65.20 -36.55
CA GLU A 44 -15.99 -63.95 -37.32
C GLU A 44 -16.77 -62.89 -36.55
N ALA A 45 -17.84 -63.25 -35.84
CA ALA A 45 -18.56 -62.34 -34.95
C ALA A 45 -17.67 -61.79 -33.83
N ALA A 46 -16.85 -62.64 -33.20
CA ALA A 46 -15.86 -62.22 -32.21
C ALA A 46 -14.79 -61.29 -32.81
N ARG A 47 -14.36 -61.54 -34.05
CA ARG A 47 -13.37 -60.73 -34.76
C ARG A 47 -13.93 -59.34 -35.13
N LEU A 48 -15.18 -59.28 -35.58
CA LEU A 48 -15.87 -58.01 -35.84
C LEU A 48 -16.07 -57.20 -34.56
N ALA A 49 -16.52 -57.85 -33.47
CA ALA A 49 -16.68 -57.20 -32.17
C ALA A 49 -15.34 -56.67 -31.60
N LEU A 50 -14.23 -57.38 -31.82
CA LEU A 50 -12.90 -56.90 -31.42
C LEU A 50 -12.46 -55.68 -32.23
N LYS A 51 -12.67 -55.70 -33.56
CA LYS A 51 -12.37 -54.56 -34.43
C LYS A 51 -13.18 -53.32 -34.01
N GLU A 52 -14.46 -53.50 -33.72
CA GLU A 52 -15.34 -52.43 -33.25
C GLU A 52 -14.85 -51.86 -31.91
N LYS A 53 -14.48 -52.72 -30.95
CA LYS A 53 -13.89 -52.29 -29.67
C LYS A 53 -12.58 -51.51 -29.84
N ILE A 54 -11.72 -51.92 -30.77
CA ILE A 54 -10.47 -51.21 -31.08
C ILE A 54 -10.78 -49.83 -31.67
N VAL A 55 -11.73 -49.74 -32.61
CA VAL A 55 -12.15 -48.47 -33.21
C VAL A 55 -12.79 -47.56 -32.17
N ALA A 56 -13.67 -48.08 -31.32
CA ALA A 56 -14.30 -47.34 -30.24
C ALA A 56 -13.26 -46.81 -29.24
N ARG A 57 -12.27 -47.62 -28.87
CA ARG A 57 -11.18 -47.19 -27.98
C ARG A 57 -10.29 -46.12 -28.63
N LYS A 58 -10.01 -46.22 -29.94
CA LYS A 58 -9.29 -45.17 -30.67
C LYS A 58 -10.06 -43.86 -30.67
N ARG A 59 -11.34 -43.90 -31.04
CA ARG A 59 -12.23 -42.72 -31.01
C ARG A 59 -12.31 -42.07 -29.63
N ALA A 60 -12.40 -42.88 -28.57
CA ALA A 60 -12.40 -42.36 -27.20
C ALA A 60 -11.11 -41.60 -26.87
N LYS A 61 -9.94 -42.16 -27.24
CA LYS A 61 -8.64 -41.51 -27.04
C LYS A 61 -8.48 -40.26 -27.91
N ASP A 62 -8.96 -40.29 -29.15
CA ASP A 62 -8.90 -39.14 -30.06
C ASP A 62 -9.77 -37.99 -29.50
N LEU A 63 -10.95 -38.30 -28.96
CA LEU A 63 -11.83 -37.32 -28.31
C LEU A 63 -11.21 -36.76 -27.03
N GLU A 64 -10.62 -37.61 -26.18
CA GLU A 64 -9.86 -37.17 -25.01
C GLU A 64 -8.71 -36.23 -25.43
N PHE A 65 -7.94 -36.60 -26.46
CA PHE A 65 -6.87 -35.76 -26.99
C PHE A 65 -7.39 -34.42 -27.50
N GLU A 66 -8.48 -34.40 -28.28
CA GLU A 66 -9.09 -33.16 -28.76
C GLU A 66 -9.53 -32.26 -27.61
N THR A 67 -10.13 -32.81 -26.56
CA THR A 67 -10.53 -32.02 -25.39
C THR A 67 -9.34 -31.42 -24.66
N MET A 68 -8.28 -32.21 -24.41
CA MET A 68 -7.06 -31.71 -23.79
C MET A 68 -6.35 -30.65 -24.65
N TYR A 69 -6.33 -30.86 -25.97
CA TYR A 69 -5.73 -29.93 -26.91
C TYR A 69 -6.47 -28.60 -26.95
N ARG A 70 -7.81 -28.62 -26.99
CA ARG A 70 -8.63 -27.39 -26.90
C ARG A 70 -8.36 -26.63 -25.61
N ASN A 71 -8.35 -27.33 -24.47
CA ASN A 71 -8.04 -26.70 -23.18
C ASN A 71 -6.65 -26.04 -23.17
N LEU A 72 -5.66 -26.67 -23.81
CA LEU A 72 -4.31 -26.11 -23.92
C LEU A 72 -4.29 -24.84 -24.79
N VAL A 73 -4.97 -24.86 -25.94
CA VAL A 73 -5.10 -23.71 -26.84
C VAL A 73 -5.84 -22.56 -26.13
N ASP A 74 -6.97 -22.84 -25.50
CA ASP A 74 -7.76 -21.86 -24.75
C ASP A 74 -6.92 -21.25 -23.61
N GLY A 75 -6.11 -22.07 -22.92
CA GLY A 75 -5.18 -21.61 -21.90
C GLY A 75 -4.08 -20.70 -22.45
N HIS A 76 -3.53 -21.01 -23.63
CA HIS A 76 -2.55 -20.16 -24.30
C HIS A 76 -3.18 -18.84 -24.75
N GLU A 77 -4.40 -18.86 -25.30
CA GLU A 77 -5.13 -17.66 -25.68
C GLU A 77 -5.47 -16.78 -24.49
N LEU A 78 -5.86 -17.37 -23.36
CA LEU A 78 -6.06 -16.64 -22.11
C LEU A 78 -4.76 -15.98 -21.65
N THR A 79 -3.65 -16.72 -21.67
CA THR A 79 -2.33 -16.20 -21.29
C THR A 79 -1.95 -15.02 -22.17
N ASN A 80 -2.07 -15.14 -23.49
CA ASN A 80 -1.79 -14.05 -24.42
C ASN A 80 -2.65 -12.81 -24.16
N ARG A 81 -3.94 -12.99 -23.85
CA ARG A 81 -4.83 -11.87 -23.51
C ARG A 81 -4.42 -11.18 -22.21
N VAL A 82 -4.05 -11.95 -21.19
CA VAL A 82 -3.57 -11.41 -19.91
C VAL A 82 -2.25 -10.67 -20.13
N THR A 83 -1.31 -11.23 -20.87
CA THR A 83 -0.04 -10.56 -21.21
C THR A 83 -0.29 -9.25 -21.94
N ALA A 84 -1.13 -9.25 -22.99
CA ALA A 84 -1.47 -8.03 -23.71
C ALA A 84 -2.13 -6.97 -22.82
N MET A 85 -2.99 -7.40 -21.88
CA MET A 85 -3.60 -6.50 -20.91
C MET A 85 -2.55 -5.89 -19.95
N LEU A 86 -1.61 -6.69 -19.47
CA LEU A 86 -0.51 -6.21 -18.61
C LEU A 86 0.38 -5.22 -19.37
N ASP A 87 0.74 -5.54 -20.62
CA ASP A 87 1.54 -4.64 -21.47
C ASP A 87 0.84 -3.30 -21.70
N MET A 88 -0.49 -3.32 -21.91
CA MET A 88 -1.28 -2.09 -22.02
C MET A 88 -1.26 -1.27 -20.72
N PHE A 89 -1.39 -1.91 -19.56
CA PHE A 89 -1.32 -1.21 -18.27
C PHE A 89 0.06 -0.63 -18.01
N GLU A 90 1.13 -1.37 -18.29
CA GLU A 90 2.50 -0.88 -18.17
C GLU A 90 2.75 0.31 -19.11
N ALA A 91 2.26 0.25 -20.35
CA ALA A 91 2.36 1.36 -21.29
C ALA A 91 1.60 2.59 -20.78
N GLN A 92 0.40 2.41 -20.22
CA GLN A 92 -0.37 3.50 -19.63
C GLN A 92 0.30 4.10 -18.38
N ASP A 93 0.93 3.27 -17.55
CA ASP A 93 1.65 3.74 -16.37
C ASP A 93 2.90 4.53 -16.76
N LYS A 94 3.65 4.07 -17.77
CA LYS A 94 4.79 4.79 -18.34
C LYS A 94 4.35 6.14 -18.93
N ALA A 95 3.30 6.15 -19.76
CA ALA A 95 2.77 7.39 -20.34
C ALA A 95 2.33 8.38 -19.25
N ARG A 96 1.62 7.92 -18.21
CA ARG A 96 1.23 8.77 -17.07
C ARG A 96 2.42 9.24 -16.23
N ALA A 97 3.51 8.48 -16.17
CA ALA A 97 4.73 8.88 -15.49
C ALA A 97 5.48 9.95 -16.28
N GLU A 98 5.58 9.79 -17.61
CA GLU A 98 6.16 10.78 -18.52
C GLU A 98 5.38 12.10 -18.50
N GLU A 99 4.05 12.04 -18.55
CA GLU A 99 3.20 13.23 -18.42
C GLU A 99 3.45 13.95 -17.09
N ARG A 100 3.45 13.21 -15.96
CA ARG A 100 3.76 13.77 -14.64
C ARG A 100 5.16 14.36 -14.55
N PHE A 101 6.13 13.77 -15.24
CA PHE A 101 7.49 14.29 -15.31
C PHE A 101 7.53 15.60 -16.09
N ASN A 102 6.88 15.66 -17.26
CA ASN A 102 6.82 16.88 -18.07
C ASN A 102 6.11 18.02 -17.33
N ASP A 103 5.00 17.72 -16.64
CA ASP A 103 4.30 18.68 -15.79
C ASP A 103 5.21 19.19 -14.66
N TRP A 104 5.91 18.29 -13.96
CA TRP A 104 6.84 18.66 -12.92
C TRP A 104 8.00 19.51 -13.46
N GLU A 105 8.52 19.15 -14.63
CA GLU A 105 9.60 19.87 -15.28
C GLU A 105 9.16 21.30 -15.62
N ALA A 106 7.99 21.45 -16.23
CA ALA A 106 7.45 22.74 -16.66
C ALA A 106 7.04 23.62 -15.48
N GLU A 107 6.34 23.07 -14.49
CA GLU A 107 5.72 23.84 -13.39
C GLU A 107 6.64 23.99 -12.18
N VAL A 108 7.53 23.03 -11.90
CA VAL A 108 8.39 23.04 -10.71
C VAL A 108 9.84 23.34 -11.07
N PHE A 109 10.47 22.50 -11.90
CA PHE A 109 11.90 22.59 -12.17
C PHE A 109 12.26 23.86 -12.94
N MET A 110 11.67 24.09 -14.12
CA MET A 110 12.03 25.18 -15.00
C MET A 110 11.90 26.56 -14.35
N PRO A 111 10.83 26.88 -13.59
CA PRO A 111 10.76 28.18 -12.96
C PRO A 111 11.59 28.27 -11.67
N ILE A 112 12.06 27.17 -11.07
CA ILE A 112 13.12 27.22 -10.03
C ILE A 112 14.46 27.53 -10.69
N ALA A 113 14.82 26.76 -11.72
CA ALA A 113 16.06 26.92 -12.47
C ALA A 113 16.18 28.35 -13.04
N LYS A 114 15.14 28.84 -13.73
CA LYS A 114 15.09 30.22 -14.22
C LYS A 114 15.22 31.25 -13.10
N GLY A 115 14.61 31.00 -11.94
CA GLY A 115 14.71 31.87 -10.77
C GLY A 115 16.13 31.94 -10.19
N ILE A 116 16.82 30.79 -10.14
CA ILE A 116 18.22 30.69 -9.70
C ILE A 116 19.11 31.39 -10.72
N SER A 117 18.98 31.06 -12.00
CA SER A 117 19.75 31.67 -13.09
C SER A 117 19.58 33.19 -13.10
N LYS A 118 18.35 33.71 -12.97
CA LYS A 118 18.10 35.16 -12.91
C LYS A 118 18.80 35.83 -11.73
N LYS A 119 18.80 35.19 -10.55
CA LYS A 119 19.49 35.74 -9.37
C LYS A 119 21.01 35.63 -9.48
N LEU A 120 21.50 34.57 -10.11
CA LEU A 120 22.92 34.36 -10.34
C LEU A 120 23.46 35.35 -11.39
N THR A 121 22.74 35.58 -12.49
CA THR A 121 23.13 36.56 -13.51
C THR A 121 23.01 38.00 -13.03
N ALA A 122 22.12 38.27 -12.07
CA ALA A 122 22.02 39.58 -11.44
C ALA A 122 23.22 39.89 -10.53
N LYS A 123 23.87 38.88 -9.94
CA LYS A 123 25.10 39.07 -9.17
C LYS A 123 26.30 39.21 -10.10
N SER A 124 27.03 40.32 -9.98
CA SER A 124 28.27 40.48 -10.73
C SER A 124 29.39 39.60 -10.16
N HIS A 125 30.33 39.17 -11.00
CA HIS A 125 31.48 38.40 -10.54
C HIS A 125 32.30 39.17 -9.48
N SER A 126 32.44 40.49 -9.66
CA SER A 126 33.13 41.36 -8.69
C SER A 126 32.45 41.41 -7.33
N GLU A 127 31.11 41.40 -7.28
CA GLU A 127 30.38 41.36 -6.01
C GLU A 127 30.62 40.05 -5.27
N ILE A 128 30.62 38.92 -5.97
CA ILE A 128 30.90 37.60 -5.39
C ILE A 128 32.32 37.55 -4.81
N VAL A 129 33.31 38.07 -5.55
CA VAL A 129 34.69 38.15 -5.07
C VAL A 129 34.81 39.07 -3.86
N LYS A 130 34.12 40.22 -3.86
CA LYS A 130 34.10 41.14 -2.72
C LYS A 130 33.46 40.51 -1.48
N GLU A 131 32.34 39.81 -1.63
CA GLU A 131 31.68 39.07 -0.55
C GLU A 131 32.62 37.99 0.02
N ARG A 132 33.25 37.19 -0.85
CA ARG A 132 34.19 36.14 -0.43
C ARG A 132 35.41 36.70 0.30
N ASN A 133 35.96 37.81 -0.20
CA ASN A 133 37.12 38.45 0.43
C ASN A 133 36.74 39.04 1.79
N ALA A 134 35.56 39.66 1.92
CA ALA A 134 35.07 40.16 3.21
C ALA A 134 34.88 39.01 4.24
N ASP A 135 34.39 37.86 3.80
CA ASP A 135 34.25 36.67 4.67
C ASP A 135 35.60 36.12 5.11
N TYR A 136 36.57 36.14 4.19
CA TYR A 136 37.94 35.74 4.47
C TYR A 136 38.66 36.72 5.41
N GLU A 137 38.43 38.02 5.25
CA GLU A 137 38.95 39.05 6.16
C GLU A 137 38.38 38.88 7.57
N LYS A 138 37.06 38.62 7.71
CA LYS A 138 36.44 38.29 9.00
C LYS A 138 37.08 37.07 9.65
N PHE A 139 37.31 36.02 8.85
CA PHE A 139 38.01 34.83 9.32
C PHE A 139 39.42 35.15 9.81
N LEU A 140 40.21 35.90 9.03
CA LEU A 140 41.57 36.28 9.40
C LEU A 140 41.62 37.16 10.65
N ALA A 141 40.68 38.10 10.79
CA ALA A 141 40.57 38.95 11.96
C ALA A 141 40.35 38.12 13.23
N GLN A 142 39.51 37.08 13.17
CA GLN A 142 39.26 36.20 14.30
C GLN A 142 40.42 35.21 14.54
N THR A 143 41.05 34.67 13.50
CA THR A 143 42.21 33.76 13.68
C THR A 143 43.43 34.48 14.24
N ASN A 144 43.60 35.76 13.92
CA ASN A 144 44.70 36.58 14.42
C ASN A 144 44.43 37.19 15.81
N ASN A 145 43.20 37.02 16.33
CA ASN A 145 42.86 37.46 17.68
C ASN A 145 43.54 36.54 18.72
N THR A 146 44.01 37.11 19.83
CA THR A 146 44.79 36.40 20.86
C THR A 146 44.00 35.29 21.56
N ALA A 147 42.66 35.35 21.52
CA ALA A 147 41.78 34.33 22.07
C ALA A 147 41.73 33.02 21.25
N GLY A 148 42.18 33.04 19.99
CA GLY A 148 42.11 31.90 19.08
C GLY A 148 40.70 31.61 18.56
N LEU A 149 40.61 30.80 17.50
CA LEU A 149 39.34 30.37 16.91
C LEU A 149 38.90 29.04 17.55
N PHE A 150 37.84 29.05 18.35
CA PHE A 150 37.26 27.83 18.90
C PHE A 150 36.37 27.14 17.86
N LEU A 151 36.74 25.92 17.46
CA LEU A 151 36.00 25.15 16.45
C LEU A 151 34.65 24.62 16.96
N ASP A 152 34.55 24.42 18.28
CA ASP A 152 33.43 23.69 18.89
C ASP A 152 32.33 24.62 19.43
N ILE A 153 32.66 25.90 19.67
CA ILE A 153 31.75 26.90 20.25
C ILE A 153 31.73 28.13 19.33
N VAL A 154 30.67 28.23 18.54
CA VAL A 154 30.45 29.38 17.66
C VAL A 154 29.93 30.55 18.47
N HIS A 155 30.78 31.57 18.63
CA HIS A 155 30.38 32.86 19.20
C HIS A 155 29.88 33.75 18.07
N THR A 156 28.55 33.78 17.89
CA THR A 156 27.90 34.49 16.78
C THR A 156 28.14 36.00 16.78
N GLU A 157 28.56 36.57 17.90
CA GLU A 157 28.90 38.00 18.04
C GLU A 157 30.25 38.33 17.39
N ASP A 158 31.22 37.41 17.47
CA ASP A 158 32.59 37.63 17.02
C ASP A 158 32.82 37.10 15.60
N TYR A 159 32.35 35.88 15.30
CA TYR A 159 32.50 35.25 13.99
C TYR A 159 31.50 34.10 13.81
N ASP A 160 30.63 34.20 12.78
CA ASP A 160 29.73 33.12 12.37
C ASP A 160 30.21 32.48 11.04
N PRO A 161 30.72 31.23 11.07
CA PRO A 161 31.18 30.53 9.87
C PRO A 161 30.04 30.22 8.87
N PHE A 162 28.77 30.30 9.30
CA PHE A 162 27.62 29.98 8.47
C PHE A 162 27.03 31.19 7.73
N GLU A 163 27.57 32.40 7.88
CA GLU A 163 27.08 33.58 7.13
C GLU A 163 27.12 33.39 5.61
N GLY A 164 28.14 32.69 5.09
CA GLY A 164 28.23 32.33 3.68
C GLY A 164 27.05 31.47 3.23
N ALA A 165 26.67 30.48 4.03
CA ALA A 165 25.52 29.62 3.78
C ALA A 165 24.18 30.38 3.82
N ARG A 166 24.09 31.45 4.64
CA ARG A 166 22.89 32.31 4.71
C ARG A 166 22.71 33.14 3.43
N ARG A 167 23.80 33.54 2.77
CA ARG A 167 23.81 34.33 1.53
C ARG A 167 23.59 33.53 0.25
N VAL A 168 23.45 32.20 0.34
CA VAL A 168 23.13 31.34 -0.81
C VAL A 168 21.83 31.79 -1.48
N VAL A 169 21.80 31.70 -2.81
CA VAL A 169 20.66 32.09 -3.63
C VAL A 169 19.44 31.21 -3.30
N LYS A 170 18.52 31.76 -2.51
CA LYS A 170 17.23 31.13 -2.20
C LYS A 170 16.16 31.68 -3.12
N VAL A 171 15.48 30.83 -3.88
CA VAL A 171 14.32 31.22 -4.68
C VAL A 171 13.07 30.88 -3.87
N LYS A 172 12.31 31.91 -3.48
CA LYS A 172 10.96 31.68 -2.94
C LYS A 172 10.09 31.23 -4.09
N THR A 173 9.59 30.02 -4.00
CA THR A 173 8.56 29.50 -4.90
C THR A 173 7.22 29.67 -4.23
N ASP A 174 6.24 30.22 -4.95
CA ASP A 174 4.83 30.08 -4.57
C ASP A 174 4.47 28.60 -4.42
N PRO A 175 3.35 28.24 -3.75
CA PRO A 175 2.83 26.88 -3.78
C PRO A 175 2.52 26.49 -5.23
N ARG A 176 3.53 25.95 -5.92
CA ARG A 176 3.41 25.51 -7.31
C ARG A 176 2.63 24.22 -7.34
N LYS A 177 1.95 23.99 -8.45
CA LYS A 177 1.33 22.72 -8.77
C LYS A 177 2.43 21.67 -8.92
N ASP A 178 2.78 21.05 -7.81
CA ASP A 178 3.69 19.94 -7.78
C ASP A 178 2.85 18.68 -8.02
N PRO A 179 3.00 17.99 -9.17
CA PRO A 179 2.19 16.82 -9.48
C PRO A 179 2.38 15.70 -8.45
N ILE A 180 3.50 15.66 -7.72
CA ILE A 180 3.76 14.69 -6.65
C ILE A 180 2.92 15.01 -5.41
N LYS A 181 2.68 16.30 -5.14
CA LYS A 181 1.85 16.76 -4.02
C LYS A 181 0.37 16.82 -4.37
N ARG A 182 -0.01 16.50 -5.60
CA ARG A 182 -1.40 16.54 -6.08
C ARG A 182 -2.36 15.71 -5.24
N VAL A 183 -1.89 14.62 -4.63
CA VAL A 183 -2.73 13.81 -3.72
C VAL A 183 -3.16 14.59 -2.48
N ILE A 184 -2.30 15.49 -1.99
CA ILE A 184 -2.60 16.34 -0.84
C ILE A 184 -3.41 17.55 -1.31
N THR A 185 -2.92 18.25 -2.34
CA THR A 185 -3.52 19.51 -2.80
C THR A 185 -4.87 19.32 -3.48
N LYS A 186 -5.14 18.18 -4.13
CA LYS A 186 -6.42 17.92 -4.80
C LYS A 186 -7.60 18.06 -3.84
N THR A 187 -7.48 17.50 -2.64
CA THR A 187 -8.53 17.57 -1.62
C THR A 187 -8.75 19.01 -1.16
N GLU A 188 -7.68 19.77 -0.99
CA GLU A 188 -7.73 21.18 -0.62
C GLU A 188 -8.36 22.03 -1.73
N ASP A 189 -7.99 21.76 -2.99
CA ASP A 189 -8.52 22.41 -4.18
C ASP A 189 -10.02 22.13 -4.33
N GLU A 190 -10.45 20.87 -4.20
CA GLU A 190 -11.87 20.47 -4.26
C GLU A 190 -12.71 21.14 -3.16
N LYS A 191 -12.22 21.17 -1.91
CA LYS A 191 -12.90 21.86 -0.81
C LYS A 191 -12.97 23.37 -1.04
N CYS A 192 -11.91 23.95 -1.59
CA CYS A 192 -11.87 25.36 -1.93
C CYS A 192 -12.82 25.73 -3.09
N MET A 193 -13.14 24.79 -3.99
CA MET A 193 -14.15 25.02 -5.04
C MET A 193 -15.58 25.07 -4.47
N ILE A 194 -15.84 24.34 -3.38
CA ILE A 194 -17.15 24.33 -2.70
C ILE A 194 -17.30 25.58 -1.82
N ASP A 195 -16.27 25.91 -1.03
CA ASP A 195 -16.26 27.12 -0.22
C ASP A 195 -14.87 27.80 -0.22
N PRO A 196 -14.73 28.97 -0.87
CA PRO A 196 -13.47 29.69 -0.94
C PRO A 196 -13.00 30.24 0.43
N SER A 197 -13.87 30.34 1.44
CA SER A 197 -13.52 30.71 2.81
C SER A 197 -12.57 29.70 3.48
N VAL A 198 -12.70 28.42 3.09
CA VAL A 198 -12.01 27.27 3.71
C VAL A 198 -10.51 27.25 3.37
N ARG A 199 -10.05 28.01 2.37
CA ARG A 199 -8.63 28.07 1.99
C ARG A 199 -7.72 28.51 3.14
N LYS A 200 -8.16 29.46 3.96
CA LYS A 200 -7.38 29.93 5.11
C LYS A 200 -7.36 28.94 6.27
N SER A 201 -8.46 28.20 6.50
CA SER A 201 -8.53 27.19 7.55
C SER A 201 -7.76 25.93 7.19
N LEU A 202 -7.75 25.52 5.92
CA LEU A 202 -6.96 24.38 5.44
C LEU A 202 -5.46 24.67 5.48
N ALA A 203 -5.03 25.88 5.11
CA ALA A 203 -3.62 26.27 5.24
C ALA A 203 -3.11 26.25 6.69
N ALA A 204 -4.01 26.41 7.67
CA ALA A 204 -3.69 26.32 9.10
C ALA A 204 -3.70 24.88 9.63
N MET A 205 -4.43 23.96 8.99
CA MET A 205 -4.33 22.53 9.27
C MET A 205 -3.01 22.01 8.71
N ARG A 206 -2.10 21.60 9.60
CA ARG A 206 -0.75 21.16 9.24
C ARG A 206 -0.83 20.02 8.21
N GLY A 207 -0.20 20.26 7.06
CA GLY A 207 -0.30 19.45 5.86
C GLY A 207 -0.13 17.95 6.06
N GLY A 208 -0.99 17.22 5.37
CA GLY A 208 -1.04 15.77 5.31
C GLY A 208 -2.27 15.35 4.51
N ARG A 209 -2.26 14.12 3.98
CA ARG A 209 -3.50 13.52 3.46
C ARG A 209 -4.49 13.48 4.62
N GLU A 210 -5.74 13.91 4.39
CA GLU A 210 -6.78 13.76 5.41
C GLU A 210 -6.93 12.28 5.75
N THR A 211 -6.36 11.91 6.90
CA THR A 211 -6.53 10.60 7.48
C THR A 211 -7.63 10.71 8.52
N LEU A 212 -8.49 9.71 8.52
CA LEU A 212 -9.53 9.60 9.53
C LEU A 212 -8.90 9.59 10.92
N ASP A 213 -9.43 10.39 11.85
CA ASP A 213 -8.92 10.46 13.22
C ASP A 213 -8.84 9.06 13.82
N VAL A 214 -7.67 8.71 14.37
CA VAL A 214 -7.37 7.41 14.98
C VAL A 214 -8.40 7.08 16.07
N LYS A 215 -8.90 8.09 16.78
CA LYS A 215 -9.91 7.91 17.83
C LYS A 215 -11.27 7.44 17.30
N MET A 216 -11.60 7.74 16.05
CA MET A 216 -12.86 7.28 15.48
C MET A 216 -12.84 5.75 15.27
N TRP A 217 -11.67 5.12 15.04
CA TRP A 217 -11.50 3.67 14.78
C TRP A 217 -12.00 2.78 15.91
N HIS A 218 -11.90 3.23 17.16
CA HIS A 218 -12.32 2.44 18.32
C HIS A 218 -13.78 2.63 18.70
N THR A 219 -14.41 3.73 18.30
CA THR A 219 -15.78 4.05 18.74
C THR A 219 -16.86 3.16 18.12
N GLY A 220 -16.52 2.26 17.20
CA GLY A 220 -17.49 1.49 16.40
C GLY A 220 -18.33 2.35 15.44
N LYS A 221 -18.23 3.69 15.52
CA LYS A 221 -18.97 4.64 14.68
C LYS A 221 -18.51 4.70 13.23
N ILE A 222 -17.35 4.15 12.90
CA ILE A 222 -16.85 4.08 11.51
C ILE A 222 -17.38 2.85 10.77
N GLU A 223 -18.43 2.19 11.26
CA GLU A 223 -19.15 1.30 10.34
C GLU A 223 -19.79 2.11 9.18
N SER A 224 -19.87 3.45 9.25
CA SER A 224 -20.24 4.30 8.11
C SER A 224 -19.84 5.79 8.22
N THR A 225 -18.59 6.13 7.93
CA THR A 225 -18.23 7.48 7.42
C THR A 225 -18.39 7.47 5.89
N PRO A 226 -18.60 8.60 5.17
CA PRO A 226 -19.27 8.74 3.84
C PRO A 226 -18.98 7.77 2.67
N HIS A 227 -18.03 6.86 2.80
CA HIS A 227 -17.88 5.68 1.95
C HIS A 227 -18.71 4.46 2.42
N GLY A 228 -19.28 4.48 3.61
CA GLY A 228 -20.18 3.47 4.15
C GLY A 228 -21.63 3.84 3.87
N HIS A 229 -22.15 3.36 2.75
CA HIS A 229 -23.56 3.52 2.38
C HIS A 229 -24.50 2.59 3.20
N PHE A 230 -23.96 1.88 4.20
CA PHE A 230 -24.60 0.70 4.80
C PHE A 230 -25.28 0.98 6.15
N ALA A 231 -24.76 1.86 7.01
CA ALA A 231 -25.41 2.17 8.29
C ALA A 231 -26.70 2.99 8.14
N ALA A 232 -26.86 3.76 7.06
CA ALA A 232 -28.14 4.42 6.78
C ALA A 232 -29.26 3.41 6.42
N MET A 233 -28.91 2.15 6.11
CA MET A 233 -29.86 1.08 5.75
C MET A 233 -30.09 0.06 6.88
N MET A 234 -29.18 -0.03 7.85
CA MET A 234 -29.34 -0.91 9.01
C MET A 234 -29.81 -0.07 10.19
N GLN A 235 -30.93 -0.46 10.80
CA GLN A 235 -31.41 0.16 12.04
C GLN A 235 -30.25 0.16 13.06
N ASP A 236 -30.01 1.32 13.70
CA ASP A 236 -28.99 1.43 14.74
C ASP A 236 -29.19 0.30 15.76
N PRO A 237 -28.14 -0.50 16.06
CA PRO A 237 -28.25 -1.53 17.07
C PRO A 237 -28.65 -0.86 18.38
N THR A 238 -29.61 -1.48 19.07
CA THR A 238 -30.11 -0.92 20.32
C THR A 238 -28.95 -0.84 21.33
N PRO A 239 -28.96 0.12 22.27
CA PRO A 239 -27.87 0.28 23.24
C PRO A 239 -27.51 -1.02 24.00
N ALA A 240 -28.51 -1.89 24.18
CA ALA A 240 -28.35 -3.20 24.81
C ALA A 240 -27.55 -4.22 23.96
N GLU A 241 -27.62 -4.15 22.64
CA GLU A 241 -26.86 -5.01 21.72
C GLU A 241 -25.40 -4.56 21.64
N VAL A 242 -25.15 -3.26 21.63
CA VAL A 242 -23.81 -2.67 21.68
C VAL A 242 -23.10 -3.05 22.97
N GLU A 243 -23.79 -3.02 24.12
CA GLU A 243 -23.21 -3.38 25.41
C GLU A 243 -22.91 -4.88 25.53
N LYS A 244 -23.74 -5.74 24.91
CA LYS A 244 -23.48 -7.19 24.84
C LYS A 244 -22.30 -7.52 23.93
N ALA A 245 -22.20 -6.88 22.77
CA ALA A 245 -21.07 -7.05 21.86
C ALA A 245 -19.77 -6.59 22.52
N ALA A 246 -19.76 -5.39 23.13
CA ALA A 246 -18.60 -4.84 23.83
C ALA A 246 -18.09 -5.75 24.96
N LYS A 247 -18.99 -6.42 25.70
CA LYS A 247 -18.59 -7.38 26.75
C LYS A 247 -17.94 -8.65 26.21
N MET A 248 -18.24 -9.06 24.97
CA MET A 248 -17.67 -10.27 24.36
C MET A 248 -16.36 -10.02 23.59
N THR A 249 -16.13 -8.79 23.11
CA THR A 249 -14.90 -8.41 22.37
C THR A 249 -13.93 -7.52 23.15
N ALA A 250 -14.22 -7.19 24.41
CA ALA A 250 -13.32 -6.38 25.24
C ALA A 250 -11.97 -7.08 25.47
N SER A 251 -10.89 -6.49 24.94
CA SER A 251 -9.53 -6.87 25.30
C SER A 251 -9.24 -6.53 26.76
N ARG A 252 -8.57 -7.43 27.49
CA ARG A 252 -8.04 -7.13 28.84
C ARG A 252 -6.89 -6.11 28.84
N ILE A 253 -6.40 -5.75 27.67
CA ILE A 253 -5.32 -4.77 27.50
C ILE A 253 -5.97 -3.40 27.33
N PRO A 254 -5.63 -2.39 28.16
CA PRO A 254 -6.07 -1.02 27.96
C PRO A 254 -5.42 -0.47 26.69
N LEU A 255 -6.21 -0.35 25.62
CA LEU A 255 -5.78 0.20 24.34
C LEU A 255 -5.93 1.72 24.37
N ASP A 256 -5.06 2.38 25.13
CA ASP A 256 -5.13 3.82 25.40
C ASP A 256 -4.53 4.66 24.26
N HIS A 257 -4.82 4.37 22.99
CA HIS A 257 -4.61 5.22 21.78
C HIS A 257 -3.35 6.13 21.76
N TYR A 258 -2.23 5.71 22.34
CA TYR A 258 -1.05 6.54 22.56
C TYR A 258 -1.33 7.89 23.28
N ASN A 259 -2.36 7.95 24.12
CA ASN A 259 -2.61 9.03 25.07
C ASN A 259 -1.58 8.94 26.21
N ILE A 260 -0.32 9.19 25.87
CA ILE A 260 0.74 9.38 26.85
C ILE A 260 0.44 10.70 27.55
N ALA A 261 0.47 10.72 28.88
CA ALA A 261 0.30 11.94 29.65
C ALA A 261 1.42 12.92 29.26
N ARG A 262 1.07 14.04 28.61
CA ARG A 262 2.02 15.06 28.16
C ARG A 262 1.90 16.28 29.05
N GLY A 263 3.01 16.74 29.59
CA GLY A 263 3.07 17.97 30.40
C GLY A 263 4.01 17.84 31.59
N ALA A 264 4.36 18.98 32.17
CA ALA A 264 5.24 19.04 33.34
C ALA A 264 4.65 18.28 34.55
N GLU A 265 3.32 18.26 34.69
CA GLU A 265 2.62 17.56 35.78
C GLU A 265 2.73 16.04 35.66
N ALA A 266 2.52 15.49 34.47
CA ALA A 266 2.72 14.07 34.19
C ALA A 266 4.17 13.66 34.45
N LEU A 267 5.11 14.48 33.97
CA LEU A 267 6.54 14.27 34.16
C LEU A 267 6.96 14.35 35.65
N LEU A 268 6.39 15.26 36.43
CA LEU A 268 6.61 15.37 37.87
C LEU A 268 5.96 14.24 38.66
N SER A 269 4.88 13.64 38.14
CA SER A 269 4.23 12.47 38.74
C SER A 269 5.04 11.20 38.55
N GLU A 270 5.68 11.04 37.39
CA GLU A 270 6.58 9.92 37.09
C GLU A 270 7.98 10.13 37.68
N TYR A 271 8.44 11.38 37.74
CA TYR A 271 9.74 11.79 38.28
C TYR A 271 9.57 12.87 39.36
N PRO A 272 9.14 12.48 40.58
CA PRO A 272 9.05 13.43 41.69
C PRO A 272 10.43 14.02 41.95
N ALA A 273 10.50 15.35 42.00
CA ALA A 273 11.76 16.06 42.21
C ALA A 273 12.43 15.56 43.51
N GLY A 274 13.63 14.97 43.37
CA GLY A 274 14.38 14.45 44.50
C GLY A 274 14.58 15.51 45.59
N LYS A 275 14.73 15.06 46.85
CA LYS A 275 14.93 15.96 48.01
C LYS A 275 16.10 16.91 47.75
N ARG A 276 15.78 18.15 47.38
CA ARG A 276 16.76 19.25 47.32
C ARG A 276 17.01 19.72 48.74
N THR A 277 18.23 19.52 49.23
CA THR A 277 18.75 20.27 50.36
C THR A 277 19.03 21.71 49.93
N VAL A 278 18.78 22.65 50.86
CA VAL A 278 19.09 24.09 50.83
C VAL A 278 17.95 25.04 50.40
N GLY A 279 17.32 25.64 51.42
CA GLY A 279 17.32 27.09 51.65
C GLY A 279 16.42 27.99 50.80
N GLN A 280 15.23 28.33 51.33
CA GLN A 280 14.55 29.63 51.21
C GLN A 280 14.70 30.42 49.89
N ILE A 281 14.01 30.00 48.83
CA ILE A 281 13.63 30.90 47.71
C ILE A 281 12.15 30.66 47.34
N ARG A 282 11.28 30.53 48.36
CA ARG A 282 9.83 30.35 48.13
C ARG A 282 9.00 31.62 48.33
N GLU A 283 9.56 32.70 48.88
CA GLU A 283 8.75 33.87 49.22
C GLU A 283 8.74 34.99 48.16
N ARG A 284 9.63 34.97 47.15
CA ARG A 284 9.69 36.08 46.16
C ARG A 284 8.87 35.90 44.89
N ILE A 285 8.48 34.68 44.52
CA ILE A 285 7.78 34.43 43.24
C ILE A 285 6.25 34.49 43.38
N ILE A 286 5.71 34.35 44.59
CA ILE A 286 4.26 34.36 44.84
C ILE A 286 3.75 35.77 45.23
N ALA A 287 4.60 36.65 45.75
CA ALA A 287 4.18 38.00 46.19
C ALA A 287 4.04 39.02 45.05
N ASP A 288 4.84 38.93 43.99
CA ASP A 288 4.77 39.85 42.84
C ASP A 288 4.12 39.13 41.66
N GLY A 289 2.81 39.33 41.50
CA GLY A 289 1.97 38.72 40.46
C GLY A 289 2.45 38.96 39.03
N GLY A 290 3.43 38.17 38.57
CA GLY A 290 3.78 37.97 37.17
C GLY A 290 4.19 39.23 36.40
N LYS A 291 4.71 40.27 37.05
CA LYS A 291 5.22 41.46 36.36
C LYS A 291 6.75 41.50 36.44
N PRO A 292 7.48 41.53 35.31
CA PRO A 292 8.92 41.71 35.36
C PRO A 292 9.25 43.09 35.96
N PRO A 293 10.31 43.22 36.78
CA PRO A 293 10.67 44.48 37.39
C PRO A 293 11.03 45.53 36.31
N PRO A 294 10.67 46.81 36.51
CA PRO A 294 11.05 47.87 35.60
C PRO A 294 12.58 48.03 35.58
N ALA A 295 13.13 48.24 34.38
CA ALA A 295 14.55 48.49 34.17
C ALA A 295 14.99 49.72 34.98
N THR A 296 15.60 49.50 36.14
CA THR A 296 16.28 50.54 36.90
C THR A 296 17.51 50.99 36.12
N ALA A 297 17.58 52.31 35.93
CA ALA A 297 18.66 53.05 35.32
C ALA A 297 20.04 52.56 35.81
N ARG A 298 20.94 52.27 34.85
CA ARG A 298 22.35 52.02 35.15
C ARG A 298 22.97 53.30 35.69
N SER A 299 23.33 53.22 36.96
CA SER A 299 24.27 54.08 37.68
C SER A 299 25.51 54.37 36.84
N THR A 300 25.84 55.64 36.75
CA THR A 300 27.10 56.19 36.25
C THR A 300 28.27 55.65 37.07
N HIS A 301 29.17 54.88 36.45
CA HIS A 301 30.49 54.58 36.99
C HIS A 301 31.53 55.37 36.21
N ALA A 302 32.24 56.26 36.92
CA ALA A 302 33.34 57.05 36.36
C ALA A 302 34.55 56.16 36.01
N PRO A 303 35.34 56.50 34.97
CA PRO A 303 36.54 55.75 34.60
C PRO A 303 37.72 56.07 35.54
N PRO A 304 38.64 55.11 35.79
CA PRO A 304 39.85 55.35 36.57
C PRO A 304 40.89 56.16 35.76
N PRO A 305 41.73 56.98 36.43
CA PRO A 305 42.79 57.75 35.77
C PRO A 305 43.92 56.83 35.30
N GLY A 306 44.41 57.09 34.07
CA GLY A 306 45.55 56.39 33.49
C GLY A 306 46.88 56.74 34.16
N PRO A 307 47.91 55.88 34.03
CA PRO A 307 49.24 56.17 34.57
C PRO A 307 50.00 57.13 33.65
N GLU A 308 50.47 58.22 34.26
CA GLU A 308 51.51 59.10 33.72
C GLU A 308 52.85 58.36 33.72
N SER A 309 53.42 58.09 32.54
CA SER A 309 54.82 58.37 32.10
C SER A 309 55.15 57.61 30.82
#